data_AF-A0A444R2S9-F1
#
_entry.id   AF-A0A444R2S9-F1
#
_cell.length_a   1.000
_cell.length_b   1.000
_cell.length_c   1.000
_cell.angle_alpha   90.00
_cell.angle_beta   90.00
_cell.angle_gamma   90.00
#
_symmetry.space_group_name_H-M   'P 1'
#
loop_
_entity.id
_entity.type
_entity.pdbx_description
1 polymer ?
#
loop_
_entity_poly.entity_id
_entity_poly.type
_entity_poly.pdbx_seq_one_letter_code
_entity_poly.pdbx_strand_id
1 'polypeptide(L)' 'MKRAFIMVLDSFGIGATEDAERFGDVGADTLGHIAEACAKGEA' A
#
# COMPACT_ATOMS: atom_id res chain seq x y z
N MET A 1 24.57 -5.08 17.54
CA MET A 1 23.59 -4.01 17.23
C MET A 1 22.79 -3.71 18.49
N LYS A 2 22.74 -2.44 18.97
CA LYS A 2 22.12 -2.09 20.27
C LYS A 2 20.82 -1.28 20.15
N ARG A 3 20.52 -0.72 18.97
CA ARG A 3 19.36 0.16 18.72
C ARG A 3 18.72 -0.17 17.38
N ALA A 4 17.40 -0.08 17.34
CA ALA A 4 16.59 -0.14 16.14
C ALA A 4 15.62 1.05 16.12
N PHE A 5 15.32 1.55 14.94
CA PHE A 5 14.28 2.55 14.70
C PHE A 5 13.20 1.89 13.88
N ILE A 6 11.97 1.91 14.38
CA ILE A 6 10.81 1.36 13.69
C ILE A 6 9.99 2.54 13.19
N MET A 7 9.68 2.53 11.90
CA MET A 7 8.80 3.50 11.26
C MET A 7 7.58 2.76 10.75
N VAL A 8 6.40 3.15 11.23
CA VAL A 8 5.12 2.63 10.74
C VAL A 8 4.56 3.68 9.81
N LEU A 9 4.34 3.31 8.56
CA LEU A 9 3.58 4.10 7.61
C LEU A 9 2.16 3.55 7.63
N ASP A 10 1.30 4.17 8.43
CA ASP A 10 -0.05 3.69 8.63
C ASP A 10 -0.82 3.65 7.31
N SER A 11 -1.59 2.58 7.08
CA SER A 11 -2.34 2.28 5.85
C SER A 11 -1.54 2.18 4.53
N PHE A 12 -0.21 2.31 4.55
CA PHE A 12 0.62 2.34 3.34
C PHE A 12 0.88 0.94 2.76
N GLY A 13 -0.15 0.37 2.12
CA GLY A 13 -0.09 -0.93 1.43
C GLY A 13 0.64 -0.91 0.08
N ILE A 14 1.16 -2.05 -0.33
CA ILE A 14 1.93 -2.24 -1.58
C ILE A 14 1.31 -3.31 -2.51
N GLY A 15 -0.01 -3.50 -2.40
CA GLY A 15 -0.75 -4.53 -3.13
C GLY A 15 -1.59 -5.41 -2.23
N ALA A 16 -2.54 -6.11 -2.86
CA ALA A 16 -3.49 -6.99 -2.20
C ALA A 16 -2.79 -8.26 -1.70
N THR A 17 -3.24 -8.78 -0.56
CA THR A 17 -2.78 -10.06 -0.02
C THR A 17 -3.51 -11.23 -0.67
N GLU A 18 -2.98 -12.45 -0.47
CA GLU A 18 -3.56 -13.68 -1.03
C GLU A 18 -5.01 -13.92 -0.57
N ASP A 19 -5.39 -13.41 0.61
CA ASP A 19 -6.72 -13.55 1.18
C ASP A 19 -7.66 -12.38 0.89
N ALA A 20 -7.29 -11.45 0.02
CA ALA A 20 -8.07 -10.26 -0.29
C ALA A 20 -9.52 -10.55 -0.74
N GLU A 21 -9.78 -11.68 -1.39
CA GLU A 21 -11.14 -12.12 -1.76
C GLU A 21 -12.06 -12.27 -0.55
N ARG A 22 -11.53 -12.69 0.59
CA ARG A 22 -12.31 -12.88 1.83
C ARG A 22 -12.76 -11.56 2.45
N PHE A 23 -12.07 -10.46 2.13
CA PHE A 23 -12.33 -9.13 2.68
C PHE A 23 -12.95 -8.17 1.65
N GLY A 24 -13.04 -8.59 0.38
CA GLY A 24 -13.54 -7.74 -0.70
C GLY A 24 -12.50 -6.74 -1.23
N ASP A 25 -11.22 -6.94 -0.91
CA ASP A 25 -10.11 -6.03 -1.24
C ASP A 25 -9.33 -6.49 -2.48
N VAL A 26 -9.93 -7.34 -3.32
CA VAL A 26 -9.29 -7.82 -4.55
C VAL A 26 -8.91 -6.63 -5.43
N GLY A 27 -7.61 -6.54 -5.77
CA GLY A 27 -7.06 -5.46 -6.58
C GLY A 27 -6.66 -4.21 -5.79
N ALA A 28 -6.76 -4.20 -4.46
CA ALA A 28 -6.23 -3.11 -3.66
C ALA A 28 -4.70 -2.96 -3.85
N ASP A 29 -4.24 -1.76 -4.20
CA ASP A 29 -2.81 -1.43 -4.29
C ASP A 29 -2.61 0.06 -3.98
N THR A 30 -2.44 0.40 -2.70
CA THR A 30 -2.39 1.80 -2.25
C THR A 30 -1.24 2.56 -2.91
N LEU A 31 -0.01 2.06 -2.80
CA LEU A 31 1.15 2.71 -3.42
C LEU A 31 1.04 2.73 -4.95
N GLY A 32 0.62 1.61 -5.58
CA GLY A 32 0.48 1.53 -7.03
C GLY A 32 -0.52 2.56 -7.58
N HIS A 33 -1.72 2.62 -7.01
CA HIS A 33 -2.75 3.57 -7.45
C HIS A 33 -2.37 5.03 -7.17
N ILE A 34 -1.70 5.33 -6.04
CA ILE A 34 -1.16 6.69 -5.79
C ILE A 34 -0.11 7.06 -6.85
N ALA A 35 0.83 6.15 -7.13
CA ALA A 35 1.86 6.39 -8.14
C ALA A 35 1.25 6.60 -9.53
N GLU A 36 0.22 5.84 -9.88
CA GLU A 36 -0.53 5.99 -11.13
C GLU A 36 -1.24 7.35 -11.22
N ALA A 37 -1.96 7.77 -10.17
CA ALA A 37 -2.63 9.08 -10.13
C ALA A 37 -1.64 10.24 -10.25
N CYS A 38 -0.50 10.16 -9.55
CA CYS A 38 0.59 11.14 -9.68
C CYS A 38 1.16 11.19 -11.10
N ALA A 39 1.39 10.04 -11.74
CA ALA A 39 1.90 9.96 -13.10
C ALA A 39 0.92 10.54 -14.13
N LYS A 40 -0.39 10.44 -13.88
CA LYS A 40 -1.45 11.05 -14.69
C LYS A 40 -1.66 12.55 -14.41
N GLY A 41 -1.08 13.09 -13.33
CA GLY A 41 -1.33 14.45 -12.88
C GLY A 41 -2.72 14.64 -12.26
N GLU A 42 -3.29 13.59 -11.70
CA GLU A 42 -4.63 13.54 -11.11
C GLU A 42 -4.62 13.58 -9.56
N ALA A 43 -3.42 13.69 -8.96
CA ALA A 43 -3.22 13.70 -7.51
C ALA A 43 -3.37 15.08 -6.87
#